data_AF-A0A8H7ANL6-F1
#
_entry.id   AF-A0A8H7ANL6-F1
#
_cell.length_a   1.000
_cell.length_b   1.000
_cell.length_c   1.000
_cell.angle_alpha   90.00
_cell.angle_beta   90.00
_cell.angle_gamma   90.00
#
_symmetry.space_group_name_H-M   'P 1'
#
loop_
_entity.id
_entity.type
_entity.pdbx_description
1 polymer ?
#
loop_
_entity_poly.entity_id
_entity_poly.type
_entity_poly.pdbx_seq_one_letter_code
_entity_poly.pdbx_strand_id
1 'polypeptide(L)'
;MVSGKGSTCAQKREAPEGSEASSSVARKRQKTQAIRAIPSQSTDAALSVTGELDVASFVKAREYEINALEKSMQNTRNGLTTRAFQQVPRKMRRRTASHNVKKVPRRLRRRAEKELTEWLDVR
;
A
#
# COMPACT_ATOMS: atom_id res chain seq x y z
N MET A 1 34.74 21.80 -51.37
CA MET A 1 34.45 22.81 -50.31
C MET A 1 32.94 23.00 -50.26
N VAL A 2 32.25 22.39 -49.28
CA VAL A 2 30.89 22.79 -48.87
C VAL A 2 30.86 22.67 -47.35
N SER A 3 30.67 23.81 -46.72
CA SER A 3 30.53 23.98 -45.27
C SER A 3 29.07 23.76 -44.86
N GLY A 4 28.82 23.25 -43.65
CA GLY A 4 27.48 23.38 -43.06
C GLY A 4 27.19 22.51 -41.84
N LYS A 5 27.58 23.01 -40.65
CA LYS A 5 26.83 23.05 -39.36
C LYS A 5 25.97 21.80 -39.03
N GLY A 6 26.29 20.98 -38.04
CA GLY A 6 26.30 21.34 -36.62
C GLY A 6 24.91 21.11 -36.00
N SER A 7 24.66 19.92 -35.42
CA SER A 7 23.54 19.71 -34.49
C SER A 7 24.11 19.36 -33.11
N THR A 8 23.98 20.29 -32.18
CA THR A 8 24.37 20.11 -30.79
C THR A 8 23.46 19.07 -30.14
N CYS A 9 24.09 18.09 -29.49
CA CYS A 9 23.45 17.15 -28.57
C CYS A 9 22.65 17.96 -27.55
N ALA A 10 21.33 17.77 -27.54
CA ALA A 10 20.45 18.36 -26.54
C ALA A 10 20.85 17.83 -25.16
N GLN A 11 21.48 18.71 -24.40
CA GLN A 11 21.85 18.48 -23.01
C GLN A 11 20.59 18.04 -22.25
N LYS A 12 20.65 16.79 -21.76
CA LYS A 12 19.75 16.23 -20.76
C LYS A 12 19.69 17.22 -19.60
N ARG A 13 18.60 17.99 -19.51
CA ARG A 13 18.33 18.86 -18.37
C ARG A 13 18.31 17.98 -17.13
N GLU A 14 19.27 18.21 -16.24
CA GLU A 14 19.22 17.68 -14.88
C GLU A 14 17.88 18.09 -14.26
N ALA A 15 17.21 17.10 -13.66
CA ALA A 15 15.96 17.35 -12.96
C ALA A 15 16.24 18.33 -11.81
N PRO A 16 15.37 19.33 -11.59
CA PRO A 16 15.55 20.23 -10.45
C PRO A 16 15.46 19.40 -9.16
N GLU A 17 16.45 19.59 -8.28
CA GLU A 17 16.50 19.12 -6.89
C GLU A 17 15.10 19.22 -6.25
N GLY A 18 14.42 18.08 -6.18
CA GLY A 18 13.00 18.00 -5.90
C GLY A 18 12.73 18.15 -4.41
N SER A 19 12.11 19.28 -4.05
CA SER A 19 11.35 19.54 -2.81
C SER A 19 11.07 18.30 -1.94
N GLU A 20 11.42 18.34 -0.65
CA GLU A 20 11.21 17.22 0.31
C GLU A 20 9.76 16.69 0.34
N ALA A 21 8.79 17.55 0.03
CA ALA A 21 7.38 17.18 -0.15
C ALA A 21 7.17 16.09 -1.22
N SER A 22 7.91 16.13 -2.34
CA SER A 22 7.84 15.13 -3.41
C SER A 22 8.29 13.74 -2.93
N SER A 23 9.32 13.69 -2.08
CA SER A 23 9.85 12.46 -1.49
C SER A 23 8.85 11.80 -0.52
N SER A 24 8.12 12.60 0.28
CA SER A 24 7.12 12.10 1.23
C SER A 24 5.91 11.47 0.54
N VAL A 25 5.46 12.08 -0.56
CA VAL A 25 4.35 11.56 -1.38
C VAL A 25 4.78 10.31 -2.12
N ALA A 26 5.99 10.26 -2.66
CA ALA A 26 6.57 9.07 -3.28
C ALA A 26 6.66 7.91 -2.28
N ARG A 27 7.18 8.15 -1.06
CA ARG A 27 7.25 7.15 0.02
C ARG A 27 5.87 6.63 0.42
N LYS A 28 4.87 7.50 0.53
CA LYS A 28 3.48 7.09 0.85
C LYS A 28 2.87 6.23 -0.25
N ARG A 29 3.15 6.55 -1.52
CA ARG A 29 2.72 5.75 -2.69
C ARG A 29 3.42 4.39 -2.69
N GLN A 30 4.73 4.35 -2.53
CA GLN A 30 5.52 3.12 -2.43
C GLN A 30 5.03 2.21 -1.29
N LYS A 31 4.76 2.77 -0.09
CA LYS A 31 4.18 2.02 1.03
C LYS A 31 2.82 1.41 0.67
N THR A 32 1.97 2.17 0.01
CA THR A 32 0.64 1.71 -0.41
C THR A 32 0.75 0.62 -1.48
N GLN A 33 1.69 0.76 -2.42
CA GLN A 33 1.96 -0.25 -3.44
C GLN A 33 2.52 -1.53 -2.82
N ALA A 34 3.47 -1.42 -1.88
CA ALA A 34 4.06 -2.57 -1.19
C ALA A 34 3.03 -3.40 -0.41
N ILE A 35 2.09 -2.74 0.29
CA ILE A 35 1.02 -3.43 1.02
C ILE A 35 0.08 -4.20 0.08
N ARG A 36 -0.08 -3.74 -1.17
CA ARG A 36 -0.97 -4.32 -2.19
C ARG A 36 -0.28 -5.29 -3.13
N ALA A 37 1.05 -5.37 -3.12
CA ALA A 37 1.80 -6.25 -3.99
C ALA A 37 1.58 -7.72 -3.57
N ILE A 38 1.14 -8.56 -4.51
CA ILE A 38 0.91 -9.99 -4.28
C ILE A 38 1.92 -10.75 -5.14
N PRO A 39 2.83 -11.54 -4.53
CA PRO A 39 3.70 -12.41 -5.29
C PRO A 39 2.88 -13.61 -5.81
N SER A 40 2.91 -13.85 -7.12
CA SER A 40 2.26 -14.99 -7.79
C SER A 40 3.31 -15.99 -8.30
N GLN A 41 2.94 -17.27 -8.37
CA GLN A 41 3.79 -18.31 -8.95
C GLN A 41 3.21 -18.75 -10.30
N SER A 42 4.00 -19.41 -11.16
CA SER A 42 3.47 -19.97 -12.40
C SER A 42 2.78 -21.32 -12.12
N THR A 43 1.61 -21.54 -12.73
CA THR A 43 0.81 -22.76 -12.51
C THR A 43 1.09 -23.88 -13.52
N ASP A 44 2.17 -23.75 -14.28
CA ASP A 44 2.54 -24.66 -15.36
C ASP A 44 2.81 -26.08 -14.85
N ALA A 45 3.26 -26.20 -13.59
CA ALA A 45 3.53 -27.48 -12.94
C ALA A 45 2.26 -28.30 -12.60
N ALA A 46 1.07 -27.71 -12.66
CA ALA A 46 -0.19 -28.37 -12.30
C ALA A 46 -1.04 -28.78 -13.52
N LEU A 47 -0.63 -28.39 -14.73
CA LEU A 47 -1.29 -28.78 -15.96
C LEU A 47 -0.66 -30.07 -16.47
N SER A 48 -1.48 -31.11 -16.65
CA SER A 48 -1.00 -32.34 -17.28
C SER A 48 -0.65 -32.07 -18.74
N VAL A 49 0.38 -32.75 -19.25
CA VAL A 49 0.83 -32.63 -20.66
C VAL A 49 -0.29 -32.97 -21.66
N THR A 50 -1.28 -33.76 -21.22
CA THR A 50 -2.44 -34.20 -21.98
C THR A 50 -3.66 -33.26 -21.87
N GLY A 51 -3.63 -32.25 -21.00
CA GLY A 51 -4.71 -31.27 -20.84
C GLY A 51 -5.86 -31.70 -19.91
N GLU A 52 -5.72 -32.83 -19.21
CA GLU A 52 -6.63 -33.23 -18.14
C GLU A 52 -6.38 -32.41 -16.86
N LEU A 53 -7.44 -31.86 -16.26
CA LEU A 53 -7.36 -31.01 -15.08
C LEU A 53 -7.79 -31.79 -13.83
N ASP A 54 -6.84 -32.14 -12.98
CA ASP A 54 -7.15 -32.59 -11.62
C ASP A 54 -7.33 -31.38 -10.70
N VAL A 55 -8.57 -31.20 -10.23
CA VAL A 55 -8.95 -30.06 -9.37
C VAL A 55 -8.19 -30.07 -8.06
N ALA A 56 -7.91 -31.26 -7.48
CA ALA A 56 -7.28 -31.35 -6.17
C ALA A 56 -5.80 -30.93 -6.21
N SER A 57 -5.04 -31.40 -7.22
CA SER A 57 -3.66 -30.95 -7.43
C SER A 57 -3.57 -29.48 -7.83
N PHE A 58 -4.52 -28.98 -8.64
CA PHE A 58 -4.56 -27.59 -9.05
C PHE A 58 -4.80 -26.62 -7.88
N VAL A 59 -5.74 -26.94 -6.99
CA VAL A 59 -5.99 -26.13 -5.78
C VAL A 59 -4.77 -26.13 -4.87
N LYS A 60 -4.09 -27.28 -4.69
CA LYS A 60 -2.86 -27.36 -3.91
C LYS A 60 -1.73 -26.53 -4.51
N ALA A 61 -1.55 -26.57 -5.83
CA ALA A 61 -0.56 -25.75 -6.52
C ALA A 61 -0.83 -24.24 -6.35
N ARG A 62 -2.10 -23.83 -6.24
CA ARG A 62 -2.52 -22.43 -6.03
C ARG A 62 -2.72 -22.04 -4.57
N GLU A 63 -2.53 -22.94 -3.61
CA GLU A 63 -2.76 -22.67 -2.18
C GLU A 63 -1.96 -21.44 -1.72
N TYR A 64 -0.70 -21.32 -2.16
CA TYR A 64 0.15 -20.18 -1.86
C TYR A 64 -0.47 -18.85 -2.34
N GLU A 65 -0.99 -18.81 -3.56
CA GLU A 65 -1.55 -17.60 -4.17
C GLU A 65 -2.82 -17.15 -3.46
N ILE A 66 -3.69 -18.11 -3.14
CA ILE A 66 -4.94 -17.87 -2.42
C ILE A 66 -4.60 -17.30 -1.04
N ASN A 67 -3.66 -17.90 -0.33
CA ASN A 67 -3.21 -17.43 0.98
C ASN A 67 -2.51 -16.06 0.91
N ALA A 68 -1.70 -15.82 -0.12
CA ALA A 68 -1.02 -14.54 -0.33
C ALA A 68 -2.02 -13.42 -0.64
N LEU A 69 -3.03 -13.71 -1.47
CA LEU A 69 -4.13 -12.82 -1.77
C LEU A 69 -4.94 -12.50 -0.50
N GLU A 70 -5.32 -13.50 0.29
CA GLU A 70 -6.07 -13.29 1.52
C GLU A 70 -5.30 -12.38 2.50
N LYS A 71 -4.02 -12.68 2.73
CA LYS A 71 -3.14 -11.86 3.57
C LYS A 71 -3.04 -10.44 3.03
N SER A 72 -2.89 -10.25 1.72
CA SER A 72 -2.85 -8.91 1.09
C SER A 72 -4.16 -8.14 1.28
N MET A 73 -5.32 -8.80 1.17
CA MET A 73 -6.63 -8.19 1.43
C MET A 73 -6.76 -7.74 2.89
N GLN A 74 -6.37 -8.59 3.84
CA GLN A 74 -6.36 -8.26 5.27
C GLN A 74 -5.40 -7.10 5.58
N ASN A 75 -4.19 -7.14 5.03
CA ASN A 75 -3.18 -6.11 5.19
C ASN A 75 -3.60 -4.78 4.59
N THR A 76 -4.21 -4.79 3.39
CA THR A 76 -4.71 -3.57 2.74
C THR A 76 -5.83 -2.92 3.54
N ARG A 77 -6.73 -3.74 4.12
CA ARG A 77 -7.81 -3.27 4.99
C ARG A 77 -7.26 -2.58 6.25
N ASN A 78 -6.19 -3.13 6.83
CA ASN A 78 -5.57 -2.61 8.05
C ASN A 78 -4.57 -1.47 7.78
N GLY A 79 -3.96 -1.45 6.60
CA GLY A 79 -2.89 -0.56 6.17
C GLY A 79 -3.36 0.79 5.64
N LEU A 80 -4.66 0.96 5.37
CA LEU A 80 -5.25 2.29 5.20
C LEU A 80 -5.02 3.11 6.48
N THR A 81 -4.14 4.10 6.39
CA THR A 81 -3.76 5.03 7.47
C THR A 81 -4.94 5.96 7.80
N THR A 82 -5.97 5.38 8.38
CA THR A 82 -7.13 6.08 8.93
C THR A 82 -6.95 6.13 10.44
N ARG A 83 -7.32 7.27 11.01
CA ARG A 83 -7.29 7.46 12.47
C ARG A 83 -8.32 6.56 13.13
N ALA A 84 -8.07 6.15 14.36
CA ALA A 84 -8.97 5.27 15.12
C ALA A 84 -10.43 5.78 15.13
N PHE A 85 -10.66 7.09 15.31
CA PHE A 85 -12.02 7.66 15.32
C PHE A 85 -12.69 7.67 13.93
N GLN A 86 -11.93 7.53 12.84
CA GLN A 86 -12.47 7.46 11.48
C GLN A 86 -13.04 6.07 11.16
N GLN A 87 -12.63 5.02 11.87
CA GLN A 87 -13.20 3.67 11.69
C GLN A 87 -14.65 3.57 12.16
N VAL A 88 -15.12 4.54 12.93
CA VAL A 88 -16.48 4.63 13.43
C VAL A 88 -17.43 5.10 12.31
N PRO A 89 -18.63 4.50 12.16
CA PRO A 89 -19.66 4.99 11.25
C PRO A 89 -19.95 6.48 11.42
N ARG A 90 -20.27 7.20 10.33
CA ARG A 90 -20.44 8.66 10.32
C ARG A 90 -21.36 9.16 11.45
N LYS A 91 -22.51 8.50 11.67
CA LYS A 91 -23.50 8.87 12.71
C LYS A 91 -22.96 8.80 14.15
N MET A 92 -21.92 8.01 14.41
CA MET A 92 -21.35 7.81 15.75
C MET A 92 -20.03 8.59 15.97
N ARG A 93 -19.47 9.20 14.92
CA ARG A 93 -18.24 10.01 15.04
C ARG A 93 -18.49 11.24 15.91
N ARG A 94 -17.65 11.44 16.92
CA ARG A 94 -17.69 12.61 17.81
C ARG A 94 -16.65 13.63 17.36
N ARG A 95 -16.99 14.93 17.46
CA ARG A 95 -16.15 16.04 16.99
C ARG A 95 -14.78 16.10 17.67
N THR A 96 -14.73 15.83 18.98
CA THR A 96 -13.51 15.94 19.79
C THR A 96 -12.74 14.62 19.93
N ALA A 97 -13.08 13.60 19.13
CA ALA A 97 -12.46 12.29 19.21
C ALA A 97 -10.97 12.26 18.77
N SER A 98 -10.50 13.30 18.07
CA SER A 98 -9.07 13.44 17.74
C SER A 98 -8.21 13.85 18.93
N HIS A 99 -8.78 14.56 19.90
CA HIS A 99 -8.06 15.07 21.08
C HIS A 99 -8.32 14.21 22.33
N ASN A 100 -9.52 13.62 22.43
CA ASN A 100 -9.93 12.87 23.60
C ASN A 100 -10.29 11.41 23.25
N VAL A 101 -9.44 10.49 23.70
CA VAL A 101 -9.59 9.04 23.49
C VAL A 101 -10.90 8.50 24.09
N LYS A 102 -11.41 9.07 25.19
CA LYS A 102 -12.63 8.59 25.86
C LYS A 102 -13.88 8.72 24.97
N LYS A 103 -13.85 9.59 23.95
CA LYS A 103 -14.94 9.79 22.97
C LYS A 103 -14.98 8.74 21.86
N VAL A 104 -14.00 7.86 21.80
CA VAL A 104 -13.92 6.72 20.88
C VAL A 104 -14.47 5.45 21.56
N PRO A 105 -15.16 4.54 20.83
CA PRO A 105 -15.60 3.26 21.38
C PRO A 105 -14.47 2.47 22.05
N ARG A 106 -14.77 1.76 23.16
CA ARG A 106 -13.78 1.06 23.99
C ARG A 106 -12.77 0.23 23.20
N ARG A 107 -13.25 -0.57 22.23
CA ARG A 107 -12.41 -1.42 21.35
C ARG A 107 -11.35 -0.67 20.53
N LEU A 108 -11.56 0.62 20.27
CA LEU A 108 -10.67 1.47 19.47
C LEU A 108 -9.79 2.39 20.32
N ARG A 109 -9.96 2.42 21.65
CA ARG A 109 -9.23 3.34 22.55
C ARG A 109 -7.73 3.05 22.58
N ARG A 110 -7.32 1.78 22.64
CA ARG A 110 -5.90 1.38 22.59
C ARG A 110 -5.18 1.92 21.35
N ARG A 111 -5.87 1.99 20.21
CA ARG A 111 -5.33 2.56 18.98
C ARG A 111 -5.31 4.08 19.03
N ALA A 112 -6.38 4.70 19.54
CA ALA A 112 -6.46 6.15 19.69
C ALA A 112 -5.45 6.71 20.70
N GLU A 113 -5.12 5.98 21.77
CA GLU A 113 -4.05 6.34 22.73
C GLU A 113 -2.69 6.38 22.05
N LYS A 114 -2.32 5.31 21.33
CA LYS A 114 -1.07 5.26 20.57
C LYS A 114 -0.96 6.39 19.55
N GLU A 115 -2.02 6.61 18.78
CA GLU A 115 -2.08 7.71 17.84
C GLU A 115 -1.88 9.04 18.60
N LEU A 116 -2.59 9.29 19.70
CA LEU A 116 -2.46 10.53 20.48
C LEU A 116 -1.03 10.75 21.00
N THR A 117 -0.36 9.70 21.48
CA THR A 117 1.06 9.76 21.86
C THR A 117 1.94 10.12 20.67
N GLU A 118 1.77 9.45 19.52
CA GLU A 118 2.48 9.80 18.27
C GLU A 118 2.20 11.26 17.85
N TRP A 119 0.97 11.76 18.02
CA TRP A 119 0.62 13.17 17.75
C TRP A 119 1.28 14.16 18.70
N LEU A 120 1.51 13.76 19.95
CA LEU A 120 2.17 14.60 20.96
C LEU A 120 3.69 14.57 20.81
N ASP A 121 4.27 13.44 20.44
CA ASP A 121 5.73 13.26 20.29
C ASP A 121 6.28 13.91 19.01
N VAL A 122 5.45 14.08 17.96
CA VAL A 122 5.84 14.66 16.67
C VAL A 122 5.72 16.20 16.65
N ARG A 123 5.19 16.81 17.71
CA ARG A 123 5.05 18.27 17.85
C ARG A 123 6.17 18.83 18.72
#